data_AF-A0A4P7W2D0-F1
#
_entry.id   AF-A0A4P7W2D0-F1
#
_cell.length_a   1.000
_cell.length_b   1.000
_cell.length_c   1.000
_cell.angle_alpha   90.00
_cell.angle_beta   90.00
_cell.angle_gamma   90.00
#
_symmetry.space_group_name_H-M   'P 1'
#
loop_
_entity.id
_entity.type
_entity.pdbx_description
1 polymer ?
#
loop_
_entity_poly.entity_id
_entity_poly.type
_entity_poly.pdbx_seq_one_letter_code
_entity_poly.pdbx_strand_id
1 'polypeptide(L)' 'MWDKIINGRVALDMTREECRLALGAPREVDRGADNSYIREVWLYENGIYLVFEDGILKLYRH' A
#
# COMPACT_ATOMS: atom_id res chain seq x y z
N MET A 1 -12.64 5.02 -18.06
CA MET A 1 -11.64 5.39 -17.04
C MET A 1 -12.14 4.95 -15.66
N TRP A 2 -12.32 3.64 -15.44
CA TRP A 2 -12.66 3.05 -14.12
C TRP A 2 -12.56 1.50 -14.10
N ASP A 3 -11.86 0.90 -15.06
CA ASP A 3 -11.92 -0.55 -15.31
C ASP A 3 -10.87 -1.37 -14.53
N LYS A 4 -9.96 -0.70 -13.81
CA LYS A 4 -8.87 -1.38 -13.06
C LYS A 4 -9.11 -1.47 -11.56
N ILE A 5 -10.26 -1.03 -11.06
CA ILE A 5 -10.60 -1.06 -9.63
C ILE A 5 -11.17 -2.46 -9.24
N ILE A 6 -11.70 -3.22 -10.20
CA ILE A 6 -12.48 -4.45 -9.93
C ILE A 6 -11.65 -5.74 -10.06
N ASN A 7 -10.49 -5.80 -9.41
CA ASN A 7 -9.78 -7.09 -9.23
C ASN A 7 -9.14 -7.27 -7.85
N GLY A 8 -9.41 -6.37 -6.89
CA GLY A 8 -8.70 -6.39 -5.60
C GLY A 8 -7.19 -6.23 -5.74
N ARG A 9 -6.74 -5.58 -6.83
CA ARG A 9 -5.33 -5.33 -7.13
C ARG A 9 -5.01 -3.87 -6.87
N VAL A 10 -4.05 -3.63 -5.99
CA VAL A 10 -3.42 -2.32 -5.81
C VAL A 10 -2.59 -1.95 -7.04
N ALA A 11 -2.46 -0.66 -7.31
CA ALA A 11 -1.64 -0.12 -8.37
C ALA A 11 -0.64 0.89 -7.83
N LEU A 12 0.51 1.02 -8.52
CA LEU A 12 1.47 2.08 -8.23
C LEU A 12 0.78 3.45 -8.26
N ASP A 13 1.25 4.36 -7.41
CA ASP A 13 0.70 5.71 -7.22
C ASP A 13 -0.65 5.79 -6.47
N MET A 14 -1.19 4.66 -5.99
CA MET A 14 -2.35 4.67 -5.09
C MET A 14 -2.01 5.19 -3.69
N THR A 15 -2.95 5.86 -3.04
CA THR A 15 -2.82 6.26 -1.64
C THR A 15 -3.10 5.08 -0.69
N ARG A 16 -2.64 5.20 0.55
CA ARG A 16 -2.96 4.24 1.63
C ARG A 16 -4.46 4.00 1.80
N GLU A 17 -5.28 5.03 1.57
CA GLU A 17 -6.73 4.94 1.70
C GLU A 17 -7.35 4.08 0.59
N GLU A 18 -6.95 4.31 -0.66
CA GLU A 18 -7.37 3.49 -1.81
C GLU A 18 -6.92 2.04 -1.63
N CYS A 19 -5.69 1.81 -1.19
CA CYS A 19 -5.19 0.47 -0.89
C CYS A 19 -5.99 -0.21 0.23
N ARG A 20 -6.38 0.53 1.27
CA ARG A 20 -7.19 0.00 2.38
C ARG A 20 -8.63 -0.30 1.95
N LEU A 21 -9.19 0.48 1.02
CA LEU A 21 -10.49 0.19 0.41
C LEU A 21 -10.43 -1.04 -0.51
N ALA A 22 -9.32 -1.24 -1.21
CA ALA A 22 -9.14 -2.35 -2.16
C ALA A 22 -8.78 -3.69 -1.49
N LEU A 23 -7.85 -3.70 -0.53
CA LEU A 23 -7.33 -4.91 0.14
C LEU A 23 -7.84 -5.10 1.57
N GLY A 24 -8.44 -4.07 2.18
CA GLY A 24 -8.83 -4.09 3.58
C GLY A 24 -7.73 -3.62 4.52
N ALA A 25 -7.87 -3.94 5.81
CA ALA A 25 -6.91 -3.55 6.83
C ALA A 25 -5.63 -4.41 6.72
N PRO A 26 -4.44 -3.79 6.71
CA PRO A 26 -3.17 -4.53 6.80
C PRO A 26 -3.05 -5.24 8.14
N ARG A 27 -2.33 -6.37 8.16
CA ARG A 27 -2.06 -7.12 9.39
C ARG A 27 -1.07 -6.39 10.28
N GLU A 28 -0.02 -5.87 9.64
CA GLU A 28 1.06 -5.16 10.31
C GLU A 28 1.44 -3.95 9.47
N VAL A 29 1.68 -2.83 10.15
CA VAL A 29 2.08 -1.58 9.51
C VAL A 29 3.33 -1.10 10.21
N ASP A 30 4.45 -1.20 9.51
CA ASP A 30 5.72 -0.65 9.93
C ASP A 30 5.87 0.75 9.34
N ARG A 31 6.12 1.76 10.18
CA ARG A 31 6.31 3.15 9.75
C ARG A 31 7.69 3.62 10.15
N GLY A 32 8.57 3.76 9.16
CA GLY A 32 9.86 4.41 9.29
C GLY A 32 9.77 5.86 8.90
N ALA A 33 10.02 6.78 9.83
CA ALA A 33 10.26 8.18 9.50
C ALA A 33 11.77 8.37 9.32
N ASP A 34 12.24 8.48 8.09
CA ASP A 34 13.57 8.98 7.80
C ASP A 34 13.54 10.51 7.80
N ASN A 35 14.64 11.17 8.16
CA ASN A 35 14.71 12.63 8.32
C ASN A 35 14.25 13.45 7.09
N SER A 36 14.06 12.82 5.94
CA SER A 36 13.64 13.45 4.69
C SER A 36 12.29 12.96 4.14
N TYR A 37 11.78 11.80 4.55
CA TYR A 37 10.51 11.25 4.03
C TYR A 37 9.93 10.18 4.96
N ILE A 38 8.61 9.98 4.87
CA ILE A 38 7.91 8.94 5.61
C ILE A 38 7.84 7.69 4.73
N ARG A 39 8.42 6.59 5.19
CA ARG A 39 8.32 5.27 4.58
C ARG A 39 7.37 4.40 5.39
N GLU A 40 6.41 3.76 4.75
CA GLU A 40 5.48 2.86 5.42
C GLU A 40 5.41 1.53 4.69
N VAL A 41 5.59 0.45 5.42
CA VAL A 41 5.50 -0.92 4.90
C VAL A 41 4.29 -1.59 5.52
N TRP A 42 3.36 -2.03 4.69
CA TRP A 42 2.19 -2.77 5.14
C TRP A 42 2.38 -4.23 4.79
N LEU A 43 2.25 -5.11 5.77
CA LEU A 43 2.27 -6.56 5.57
C LEU A 43 0.87 -7.14 5.76
N TYR A 44 0.50 -8.04 4.85
CA TYR A 44 -0.75 -8.79 4.89
C TYR A 44 -0.47 -10.28 5.15
N GLU A 45 -1.48 -10.99 5.67
CA GLU A 45 -1.38 -12.42 6.01
C GLU A 45 -1.05 -13.33 4.82
N ASN A 46 -1.41 -12.91 3.61
CA ASN A 46 -1.18 -13.69 2.40
C ASN A 46 0.25 -13.55 1.84
N GLY A 47 1.18 -12.96 2.60
CA GLY A 47 2.55 -12.68 2.14
C GLY A 47 2.68 -11.45 1.24
N ILE A 48 1.58 -10.75 0.98
CA ILE A 48 1.56 -9.48 0.24
C ILE A 48 2.17 -8.40 1.12
N TYR A 49 3.05 -7.59 0.54
CA TYR A 49 3.50 -6.37 1.19
C TYR A 49 3.43 -5.16 0.26
N LEU A 50 3.14 -4.01 0.86
CA LEU A 50 3.04 -2.71 0.19
C LEU A 50 4.07 -1.78 0.80
N VAL A 51 4.74 -1.00 -0.02
CA VAL A 51 5.68 0.04 0.40
C VAL A 51 5.16 1.36 -0.10
N PHE A 52 4.87 2.23 0.85
CA PHE A 52 4.46 3.60 0.63
C PHE A 52 5.63 4.52 0.97
N GLU A 53 5.77 5.57 0.17
CA GLU A 53 6.66 6.68 0.45
C GLU A 53 5.81 7.95 0.36
N ASP A 54 5.83 8.74 1.44
CA ASP A 54 5.00 9.95 1.59
C ASP A 54 3.49 9.69 1.41
N GLY A 55 3.03 8.48 1.78
CA GLY A 55 1.63 8.06 1.64
C GLY A 55 1.21 7.59 0.25
N ILE A 56 2.13 7.56 -0.72
CA ILE A 56 1.92 7.07 -2.08
C ILE A 56 2.56 5.68 -2.26
N LEU A 57 1.83 4.74 -2.88
CA LEU A 57 2.33 3.40 -3.13
C LEU A 57 3.42 3.43 -4.20
N LYS A 58 4.65 3.16 -3.77
CA LYS A 58 5.81 3.10 -4.66
C LYS A 58 6.17 1.69 -5.07
N LEU A 59 5.87 0.70 -4.23
CA LEU A 59 6.15 -0.68 -4.52
C LEU A 59 5.13 -1.60 -3.87
N TYR A 60 4.75 -2.67 -4.56
CA TYR A 60 3.96 -3.76 -4.00
C TYR A 60 4.50 -5.09 -4.50
N ARG A 61 4.36 -6.13 -3.70
CA ARG A 61 4.68 -7.49 -4.11
C ARG A 61 3.62 -8.46 -3.61
N HIS A 62 3.29 -9.42 -4.48
CA HIS A 62 2.40 -10.55 -4.24
C HIS A 62 3.20 -11.85 -4.36
#